data_AF-A0A9P7E0N8-F1
#
_entry.id   AF-A0A9P7E0N8-F1
#
_cell.length_a   1.000
_cell.length_b   1.000
_cell.length_c   1.000
_cell.angle_alpha   90.00
_cell.angle_beta   90.00
_cell.angle_gamma   90.00
#
_symmetry.space_group_name_H-M   'P 1'
#
loop_
_entity.id
_entity.type
_entity.pdbx_description
1 polymer ?
#
loop_
_entity_poly.entity_id
_entity_poly.type
_entity_poly.pdbx_seq_one_letter_code
_entity_poly.pdbx_strand_id
1 'polypeptide(L)'
;MRGVDVEAAAEFWGRNGSPPQVREGAGVTRPDEPIRVPSGESCNDSSVGPSSYRPPVLASERVLLWTTPHGVTFQNQLEQLYPESYIVKLFFVMAESLDESTRNGYGAGLLHFNQFCDRLSIPEQDRMPASEVLLSIFIADAAGSISSSTADDWLAGLRFWHVINGAQWHGERSECLRHVQRGLHHLAPPNLNSEHPPPITLESLIQLYQGLDHSNTFDTAVFSIACLVFWCGCRMEELVIPASDSFDMTKHVTRSILPIVTQESNNVRHSTLHIPWTKTTGYNGADINVTSRDHLTCPHAALFHHLKASPNIPSHAPLFSFQTPTGAWASMAEQWFLKRCNQIWSP
;
A
#
# COMPACT_ATOMS: atom_id res chain seq x y z
N MET A 1 -15.60 6.71 13.56
CA MET A 1 -15.05 5.43 14.07
C MET A 1 -16.17 4.40 14.15
N ARG A 2 -16.30 3.48 13.18
CA ARG A 2 -16.70 2.14 13.60
C ARG A 2 -15.48 1.60 14.30
N GLY A 3 -15.53 1.48 15.62
CA GLY A 3 -14.54 0.68 16.32
C GLY A 3 -14.55 -0.67 15.64
N VAL A 4 -13.40 -1.14 15.18
CA VAL A 4 -13.21 -2.58 15.06
C VAL A 4 -13.61 -3.08 16.44
N ASP A 5 -14.70 -3.83 16.52
CA ASP A 5 -15.15 -4.39 17.79
C ASP A 5 -14.11 -5.45 18.13
N VAL A 6 -13.08 -5.01 18.83
CA VAL A 6 -11.90 -5.82 19.17
C VAL A 6 -12.30 -6.91 20.17
N GLU A 7 -13.49 -6.84 20.75
CA GLU A 7 -14.09 -7.93 21.51
C GLU A 7 -14.80 -8.90 20.57
N ALA A 8 -15.60 -8.44 19.60
CA ALA A 8 -16.22 -9.32 18.61
C ALA A 8 -15.20 -10.05 17.72
N ALA A 9 -14.09 -9.41 17.33
CA ALA A 9 -13.00 -10.07 16.61
C ALA A 9 -12.30 -11.12 17.49
N ALA A 10 -12.07 -10.83 18.76
CA ALA A 10 -11.49 -11.77 19.71
C ALA A 10 -12.45 -12.94 20.05
N GLU A 11 -13.75 -12.68 20.14
CA GLU A 11 -14.80 -13.69 20.34
C GLU A 11 -15.00 -14.58 19.11
N PHE A 12 -14.88 -14.00 17.91
CA PHE A 12 -14.94 -14.74 16.64
C PHE A 12 -13.81 -15.79 16.58
N TRP A 13 -12.58 -15.39 16.89
CA TRP A 13 -11.43 -16.30 16.91
C TRP A 13 -11.42 -17.25 18.12
N GLY A 14 -12.00 -16.84 19.26
CA GLY A 14 -12.11 -17.70 20.46
C GLY A 14 -13.15 -18.82 20.36
N ARG A 15 -14.10 -18.76 19.41
CA ARG A 15 -15.17 -19.78 19.24
C ARG A 15 -14.80 -20.94 18.30
N ASN A 16 -13.79 -20.80 17.45
CA ASN A 16 -13.34 -21.84 16.52
C ASN A 16 -12.04 -22.48 17.03
N GLY A 17 -12.16 -23.68 17.63
CA GLY A 17 -11.06 -24.39 18.32
C GLY A 17 -9.80 -24.73 17.50
N SER A 18 -8.69 -24.93 18.22
CA SER A 18 -7.26 -25.02 17.86
C SER A 18 -6.80 -26.19 16.94
N PRO A 19 -5.55 -26.22 16.40
CA PRO A 19 -4.63 -25.15 15.93
C PRO A 19 -4.25 -25.33 14.41
N PRO A 20 -3.62 -24.33 13.73
CA PRO A 20 -2.19 -24.03 13.90
C PRO A 20 -1.93 -22.56 14.34
N GLN A 21 -0.93 -22.42 15.22
CA GLN A 21 -0.25 -21.22 15.75
C GLN A 21 -1.06 -19.92 15.79
N VAL A 22 -1.29 -19.36 16.99
CA VAL A 22 -1.87 -18.03 17.33
C VAL A 22 -1.61 -16.89 16.33
N ARG A 23 -0.47 -16.91 15.65
CA ARG A 23 -0.11 -15.96 14.59
C ARG A 23 -0.88 -16.14 13.29
N GLU A 24 -1.27 -17.36 12.90
CA GLU A 24 -2.17 -17.62 11.78
C GLU A 24 -3.55 -16.98 12.05
N GLY A 25 -4.05 -17.08 13.28
CA GLY A 25 -5.28 -16.38 13.71
C GLY A 25 -5.16 -14.84 13.69
N ALA A 26 -3.95 -14.29 13.81
CA ALA A 26 -3.69 -12.85 13.70
C ALA A 26 -3.31 -12.39 12.27
N GLY A 27 -2.82 -13.32 11.42
CA GLY A 27 -2.38 -13.06 10.04
C GLY A 27 -3.52 -12.98 9.05
N VAL A 28 -4.67 -13.58 9.37
CA VAL A 28 -5.89 -13.48 8.58
C VAL A 28 -6.52 -12.10 8.78
N THR A 29 -6.28 -11.20 7.82
CA THR A 29 -6.77 -9.81 7.81
C THR A 29 -8.28 -9.68 7.62
N ARG A 30 -9.01 -10.79 7.50
CA ARG A 30 -10.47 -10.82 7.29
C ARG A 30 -11.05 -12.07 7.96
N PRO A 31 -11.93 -11.95 8.97
CA PRO A 31 -12.46 -13.09 9.72
C PRO A 31 -13.03 -14.24 8.84
N ASP A 32 -13.40 -13.96 7.59
CA ASP A 32 -14.03 -14.92 6.68
C ASP A 32 -13.15 -15.39 5.49
N GLU A 33 -11.86 -15.04 5.39
CA GLU A 33 -11.03 -15.48 4.26
C GLU A 33 -9.90 -16.45 4.65
N PRO A 34 -9.75 -17.60 3.96
CA PRO A 34 -8.63 -18.52 4.19
C PRO A 34 -7.28 -17.89 3.81
N ILE A 35 -6.19 -18.39 4.41
CA ILE A 35 -4.81 -18.03 4.02
C ILE A 35 -4.68 -18.14 2.50
N ARG A 36 -4.39 -17.02 1.85
CA ARG A 36 -4.26 -16.97 0.39
C ARG A 36 -2.88 -17.46 0.00
N VAL A 37 -2.79 -18.71 -0.45
CA VAL A 37 -1.57 -19.21 -1.08
C VAL A 37 -1.43 -18.57 -2.46
N PRO A 38 -0.24 -18.07 -2.86
CA PRO A 38 -0.04 -17.54 -4.20
C PRO A 38 -0.43 -18.57 -5.27
N SER A 39 -1.44 -18.27 -6.07
CA SER A 39 -1.85 -19.08 -7.22
C SER A 39 -1.09 -18.62 -8.47
N GLY A 40 0.02 -19.29 -8.79
CA GLY A 40 0.80 -19.06 -10.01
C GLY A 40 2.24 -19.56 -9.88
N GLU A 41 2.82 -20.06 -10.97
CA GLU A 41 4.22 -20.47 -11.06
C GLU A 41 5.13 -19.37 -10.49
N SER A 42 5.88 -19.71 -9.43
CA SER A 42 6.80 -18.78 -8.79
C SER A 42 7.77 -18.23 -9.83
N CYS A 43 7.87 -16.90 -9.94
CA CYS A 43 9.06 -16.30 -10.51
C CYS A 43 10.26 -16.87 -9.74
N ASN A 44 11.26 -17.42 -10.44
CA ASN A 44 12.39 -18.17 -9.85
C ASN A 44 13.15 -17.39 -8.74
N ASP A 45 12.96 -16.08 -8.65
CA ASP A 45 13.50 -15.20 -7.60
C ASP A 45 12.77 -15.24 -6.25
N SER A 46 11.67 -15.99 -6.12
CA SER A 46 10.84 -16.00 -4.90
C SER A 46 11.11 -17.17 -3.94
N SER A 47 12.00 -18.10 -4.31
CA SER A 47 12.21 -19.31 -3.51
C SER A 47 13.07 -19.04 -2.27
N VAL A 48 12.63 -19.59 -1.14
CA VAL A 48 13.37 -19.65 0.13
C VAL A 48 13.58 -21.12 0.45
N GLY A 49 14.67 -21.47 1.14
CA GLY A 49 14.91 -22.82 1.60
C GLY A 49 13.73 -23.33 2.45
N PRO A 50 13.29 -24.58 2.26
CA PRO A 50 12.14 -25.12 2.97
C PRO A 50 12.39 -25.09 4.47
N SER A 51 11.47 -24.46 5.21
CA SER A 51 11.57 -24.30 6.67
C SER A 51 10.18 -24.25 7.28
N SER A 52 9.98 -24.95 8.40
CA SER A 52 8.74 -24.87 9.18
C SER A 52 8.48 -23.48 9.76
N TYR A 53 9.51 -22.63 9.83
CA TYR A 53 9.40 -21.26 10.34
C TYR A 53 9.02 -20.24 9.26
N ARG A 54 8.98 -20.64 7.99
CA ARG A 54 8.66 -19.78 6.84
C ARG A 54 7.68 -20.49 5.89
N PRO A 55 6.41 -20.66 6.30
CA PRO A 55 5.40 -21.23 5.42
C PRO A 55 5.20 -20.36 4.17
N PRO A 56 4.73 -20.96 3.04
CA PRO A 56 4.40 -20.23 1.83
C PRO A 56 3.14 -19.37 2.04
N VAL A 57 3.32 -18.06 2.16
CA VAL A 57 2.28 -17.07 2.47
C VAL A 57 2.47 -15.81 1.61
N LEU A 58 1.46 -14.94 1.53
CA LEU A 58 1.58 -13.66 0.82
C LEU A 58 2.67 -12.78 1.45
N ALA A 59 3.25 -11.86 0.66
CA ALA A 59 4.26 -10.93 1.16
C ALA A 59 3.75 -10.16 2.39
N SER A 60 2.52 -9.63 2.35
CA SER A 60 1.87 -8.91 3.46
C SER A 60 1.71 -9.73 4.74
N GLU A 61 1.71 -11.06 4.64
CA GLU A 61 1.50 -11.95 5.79
C GLU A 61 2.82 -12.43 6.42
N ARG A 62 3.93 -12.40 5.67
CA ARG A 62 5.25 -12.87 6.15
C ARG A 62 5.67 -12.23 7.46
N VAL A 63 5.36 -10.95 7.64
CA VAL A 63 5.75 -10.19 8.83
C VAL A 63 5.17 -10.75 10.14
N LEU A 64 4.01 -11.40 10.07
CA LEU A 64 3.39 -12.09 11.19
C LEU A 64 3.68 -13.59 11.19
N LEU A 65 3.56 -14.22 10.01
CA LEU A 65 3.55 -15.68 9.89
C LEU A 65 4.94 -16.30 9.80
N TRP A 66 5.96 -15.53 9.42
CA TRP A 66 7.33 -16.01 9.48
C TRP A 66 7.91 -15.80 10.88
N THR A 67 8.74 -16.75 11.31
CA THR A 67 9.30 -16.78 12.65
C THR A 67 10.70 -17.40 12.65
N THR A 68 11.24 -17.64 13.84
CA THR A 68 12.49 -18.35 14.12
C THR A 68 12.30 -19.17 15.40
N PRO A 69 13.26 -20.04 15.78
CA PRO A 69 13.25 -20.69 17.09
C PRO A 69 13.08 -19.69 18.27
N HIS A 70 13.65 -18.48 18.16
CA HIS A 70 13.48 -17.41 19.15
C HIS A 70 12.02 -16.96 19.23
N GLY A 71 11.41 -16.66 18.08
CA GLY A 71 10.02 -16.23 17.99
C GLY A 71 9.02 -17.26 18.51
N VAL A 72 9.28 -18.55 18.24
CA VAL A 72 8.49 -19.67 18.80
C VAL A 72 8.63 -19.74 20.32
N THR A 73 9.84 -19.61 20.84
CA THR A 73 10.08 -19.60 22.29
C THR A 73 9.36 -18.44 22.97
N PHE A 74 9.44 -17.24 22.39
CA PHE A 74 8.74 -16.05 22.88
C PHE A 74 7.22 -16.25 22.88
N GLN A 75 6.66 -16.79 21.80
CA GLN A 75 5.23 -17.07 21.73
C GLN A 75 4.78 -18.09 22.78
N ASN A 76 5.53 -19.19 22.95
CA ASN A 76 5.24 -20.18 23.99
C ASN A 76 5.26 -19.57 25.40
N GLN A 77 6.17 -18.62 25.66
CA GLN A 77 6.19 -17.90 26.94
C GLN A 77 4.96 -17.01 27.13
N LEU A 78 4.48 -16.34 26.07
CA LEU A 78 3.24 -15.57 26.14
C LEU A 78 2.03 -16.47 26.42
N GLU A 79 1.94 -17.61 25.75
CA GLU A 79 0.84 -18.59 25.91
C GLU A 79 0.79 -19.21 27.32
N GLN A 80 1.92 -19.24 28.03
CA GLN A 80 1.97 -19.64 29.44
C GLN A 80 1.47 -18.55 30.40
N LEU A 81 1.57 -17.28 30.01
CA LEU A 81 1.27 -16.13 30.88
C LEU A 81 -0.13 -15.54 30.64
N TYR A 82 -0.65 -15.66 29.43
CA TYR A 82 -1.88 -14.99 29.01
C TYR A 82 -2.80 -15.95 28.24
N PRO A 83 -4.13 -15.76 28.32
CA PRO A 83 -5.05 -16.51 27.47
C PRO A 83 -4.83 -16.21 26.00
N GLU A 84 -5.01 -17.23 25.15
CA GLU A 84 -4.78 -17.17 23.70
C GLU A 84 -5.46 -15.98 23.02
N SER A 85 -6.71 -15.66 23.39
CA SER A 85 -7.47 -14.54 22.83
C SER A 85 -6.79 -13.18 23.00
N TYR A 86 -6.06 -12.96 24.10
CA TYR A 86 -5.31 -11.72 24.32
C TYR A 86 -4.05 -11.66 23.46
N ILE A 87 -3.42 -12.80 23.21
CA ILE A 87 -2.22 -12.91 22.39
C ILE A 87 -2.57 -12.71 20.90
N VAL A 88 -3.66 -13.34 20.42
CA VAL A 88 -4.21 -13.08 19.08
C VAL A 88 -4.49 -11.59 18.91
N LYS A 89 -5.19 -10.98 19.88
CA LYS A 89 -5.52 -9.55 19.87
C LYS A 89 -4.28 -8.67 19.85
N LEU A 90 -3.23 -9.02 20.60
CA LEU A 90 -1.95 -8.30 20.59
C LEU A 90 -1.32 -8.31 19.19
N PHE A 91 -1.16 -9.48 18.57
CA PHE A 91 -0.56 -9.59 17.24
C PHE A 91 -1.41 -8.91 16.16
N PHE A 92 -2.73 -9.04 16.23
CA PHE A 92 -3.66 -8.36 15.33
C PHE A 92 -3.50 -6.83 15.42
N VAL A 93 -3.54 -6.27 16.62
CA VAL A 93 -3.40 -4.80 16.82
C VAL A 93 -2.01 -4.32 16.37
N MET A 94 -0.96 -5.09 16.58
CA MET A 94 0.36 -4.76 16.04
C MET A 94 0.36 -4.75 14.52
N ALA A 95 -0.28 -5.72 13.86
CA ALA A 95 -0.36 -5.78 12.40
C ALA A 95 -1.11 -4.58 11.80
N GLU A 96 -2.19 -4.14 12.46
CA GLU A 96 -2.98 -2.97 12.08
C GLU A 96 -2.23 -1.64 12.22
N SER A 97 -1.04 -1.64 12.84
CA SER A 97 -0.16 -0.46 12.81
C SER A 97 0.44 -0.19 11.42
N LEU A 98 0.32 -1.14 10.49
CA LEU A 98 0.84 -1.07 9.13
C LEU A 98 -0.29 -1.26 8.11
N ASP A 99 -0.35 -0.37 7.11
CA ASP A 99 -1.19 -0.61 5.94
C ASP A 99 -0.68 -1.82 5.13
N GLU A 100 -1.54 -2.39 4.28
CA GLU A 100 -1.22 -3.59 3.51
C GLU A 100 -0.03 -3.41 2.55
N SER A 101 0.13 -2.22 1.95
CA SER A 101 1.27 -1.91 1.09
C SER A 101 2.56 -1.91 1.88
N THR A 102 2.55 -1.34 3.08
CA THR A 102 3.70 -1.34 3.98
C THR A 102 4.05 -2.75 4.43
N ARG A 103 3.06 -3.59 4.75
CA ARG A 103 3.28 -5.01 5.07
C ARG A 103 3.87 -5.79 3.91
N ASN A 104 3.41 -5.53 2.68
CA ASN A 104 4.00 -6.12 1.47
C ASN A 104 5.48 -5.76 1.33
N GLY A 105 5.83 -4.47 1.52
CA GLY A 105 7.21 -4.00 1.49
C GLY A 105 8.08 -4.67 2.57
N TYR A 106 7.57 -4.75 3.80
CA TYR A 106 8.28 -5.40 4.90
C TYR A 106 8.47 -6.91 4.65
N GLY A 107 7.44 -7.58 4.12
CA GLY A 107 7.52 -8.98 3.72
C GLY A 107 8.47 -9.25 2.56
N ALA A 108 8.69 -8.29 1.66
CA ALA A 108 9.73 -8.37 0.65
C ALA A 108 11.13 -8.29 1.28
N GLY A 109 11.35 -7.37 2.22
CA GLY A 109 12.60 -7.30 2.97
C GLY A 109 12.93 -8.58 3.74
N LEU A 110 11.92 -9.18 4.38
CA LEU A 110 12.05 -10.47 5.07
C LEU A 110 12.42 -11.61 4.13
N LEU A 111 11.85 -11.63 2.93
CA LEU A 111 12.20 -12.60 1.89
C LEU A 111 13.68 -12.49 1.53
N HIS A 112 14.14 -11.30 1.19
CA HIS A 112 15.53 -11.09 0.78
C HIS A 112 16.52 -11.41 1.90
N PHE A 113 16.20 -11.06 3.16
CA PHE A 113 17.02 -11.43 4.31
C PHE A 113 17.14 -12.94 4.47
N ASN A 114 16.02 -13.67 4.37
CA ASN A 114 16.06 -15.12 4.52
C ASN A 114 16.73 -15.82 3.34
N GLN A 115 16.56 -15.33 2.11
CA GLN A 115 17.31 -15.82 0.95
C GLN A 115 18.81 -15.61 1.12
N PHE A 116 19.22 -14.45 1.62
CA PHE A 116 20.61 -14.17 1.97
C PHE A 116 21.14 -15.15 3.04
N CYS A 117 20.37 -15.37 4.10
CA CYS A 117 20.74 -16.31 5.15
C CYS A 117 20.82 -17.75 4.62
N ASP A 118 19.91 -18.18 3.75
CA ASP A 118 19.94 -19.51 3.13
C ASP A 118 21.19 -19.67 2.23
N ARG A 119 21.51 -18.66 1.41
CA ARG A 119 22.72 -18.67 0.57
C ARG A 119 23.99 -18.85 1.38
N LEU A 120 24.09 -18.20 2.55
CA LEU A 120 25.24 -18.31 3.45
C LEU A 120 25.13 -19.45 4.46
N SER A 121 24.09 -20.29 4.37
CA SER A 121 23.84 -21.39 5.31
C SER A 121 23.80 -20.92 6.78
N ILE A 122 23.28 -19.71 7.02
CA ILE A 122 23.10 -19.17 8.38
C ILE A 122 21.96 -19.95 9.05
N PRO A 123 22.20 -20.60 10.20
CA PRO A 123 21.18 -21.36 10.91
C PRO A 123 20.02 -20.48 11.37
N GLU A 124 18.82 -21.07 11.46
CA GLU A 124 17.59 -20.37 11.87
C GLU A 124 17.71 -19.67 13.23
N GLN A 125 18.39 -20.30 14.18
CA GLN A 125 18.61 -19.75 15.51
C GLN A 125 19.48 -18.48 15.52
N ASP A 126 20.30 -18.29 14.49
CA ASP A 126 21.22 -17.15 14.39
C ASP A 126 20.62 -15.98 13.59
N ARG A 127 19.41 -16.17 13.02
CA ARG A 127 18.68 -15.14 12.27
C ARG A 127 17.91 -14.18 13.16
N MET A 128 17.70 -14.52 14.42
CA MET A 128 16.99 -13.69 15.39
C MET A 128 17.39 -14.02 16.84
N PRO A 129 17.80 -13.02 17.65
CA PRO A 129 18.07 -11.63 17.28
C PRO A 129 19.20 -11.52 16.25
N ALA A 130 18.97 -10.82 15.13
CA ALA A 130 19.99 -10.63 14.11
C ALA A 130 21.10 -9.72 14.66
N SER A 131 22.35 -10.18 14.57
CA SER A 131 23.49 -9.40 15.04
C SER A 131 23.75 -8.17 14.17
N GLU A 132 24.41 -7.16 14.74
CA GLU A 132 24.85 -5.96 14.00
C GLU A 132 25.64 -6.31 12.74
N VAL A 133 26.56 -7.27 12.87
CA VAL A 133 27.41 -7.74 11.76
C VAL A 133 26.57 -8.44 10.70
N LEU A 134 25.62 -9.29 11.10
CA LEU A 134 24.73 -9.97 10.17
C LEU A 134 23.89 -8.98 9.35
N LEU A 135 23.29 -8.00 10.00
CA LEU A 135 22.53 -6.94 9.34
C LEU A 135 23.42 -6.11 8.40
N SER A 136 24.65 -5.80 8.82
CA SER A 136 25.60 -5.04 8.01
C SER A 136 26.04 -5.80 6.76
N ILE A 137 26.36 -7.10 6.88
CA ILE A 137 26.72 -7.93 5.72
C ILE A 137 25.54 -8.09 4.79
N PHE A 138 24.32 -8.29 5.32
CA PHE A 138 23.11 -8.37 4.51
C PHE A 138 22.91 -7.14 3.61
N ILE A 139 23.02 -5.94 4.16
CA ILE A 139 22.89 -4.70 3.37
C ILE A 139 24.08 -4.51 2.43
N ALA A 140 25.28 -4.90 2.84
CA ALA A 140 26.46 -4.84 1.97
C ALA A 140 26.35 -5.80 0.76
N ASP A 141 25.77 -6.99 0.92
CA ASP A 141 25.52 -7.96 -0.15
C ASP A 141 24.58 -7.41 -1.22
N ALA A 142 23.63 -6.56 -0.82
CA ALA A 142 22.69 -5.91 -1.73
C ALA A 142 23.24 -4.63 -2.39
N ALA A 143 24.45 -4.19 -2.02
CA ALA A 143 25.03 -2.94 -2.52
C ALA A 143 25.17 -2.95 -4.05
N GLY A 144 24.82 -1.82 -4.68
CA GLY A 144 24.83 -1.68 -6.14
C GLY A 144 23.63 -2.31 -6.85
N SER A 145 22.80 -3.10 -6.15
CA SER A 145 21.59 -3.74 -6.70
C SER A 145 20.29 -3.08 -6.24
N ILE A 146 20.31 -2.36 -5.12
CA ILE A 146 19.14 -1.68 -4.55
C ILE A 146 19.43 -0.21 -4.26
N SER A 147 18.38 0.61 -4.16
CA SER A 147 18.48 2.00 -3.69
C SER A 147 18.64 2.07 -2.16
N SER A 148 19.06 3.22 -1.65
CA SER A 148 19.11 3.45 -0.20
C SER A 148 17.74 3.36 0.45
N SER A 149 16.69 3.86 -0.21
CA SER A 149 15.32 3.76 0.32
C SER A 149 14.86 2.31 0.44
N THR A 150 15.17 1.45 -0.53
CA THR A 150 14.84 0.02 -0.44
C THR A 150 15.58 -0.66 0.70
N ALA A 151 16.85 -0.32 0.93
CA ALA A 151 17.61 -0.84 2.07
C ALA A 151 16.97 -0.45 3.42
N ASP A 152 16.52 0.80 3.54
CA ASP A 152 15.84 1.30 4.73
C ASP A 152 14.49 0.60 4.95
N ASP A 153 13.71 0.37 3.89
CA ASP A 153 12.46 -0.38 3.94
C ASP A 153 12.67 -1.83 4.39
N TRP A 154 13.72 -2.49 3.90
CA TRP A 154 14.07 -3.85 4.32
C TRP A 154 14.45 -3.90 5.81
N LEU A 155 15.27 -2.96 6.28
CA LEU A 155 15.65 -2.87 7.68
C LEU A 155 14.46 -2.53 8.59
N ALA A 156 13.54 -1.67 8.13
CA ALA A 156 12.32 -1.36 8.85
C ALA A 156 11.42 -2.61 9.00
N GLY A 157 11.28 -3.40 7.94
CA GLY A 157 10.59 -4.69 7.98
C GLY A 157 11.23 -5.68 8.93
N LEU A 158 12.55 -5.82 8.89
CA LEU A 158 13.30 -6.67 9.83
C LEU A 158 13.14 -6.21 11.27
N ARG A 159 13.23 -4.90 11.53
CA ARG A 159 13.02 -4.33 12.86
C ARG A 159 11.63 -4.65 13.39
N PHE A 160 10.59 -4.41 12.60
CA PHE A 160 9.22 -4.68 13.02
C PHE A 160 8.98 -6.18 13.26
N TRP A 161 9.57 -7.04 12.42
CA TRP A 161 9.57 -8.49 12.62
C TRP A 161 10.25 -8.90 13.93
N HIS A 162 11.37 -8.27 14.32
CA HIS A 162 12.00 -8.50 15.63
C HIS A 162 11.09 -8.08 16.78
N VAL A 163 10.42 -6.93 16.67
CA VAL A 163 9.47 -6.44 17.68
C VAL A 163 8.32 -7.43 17.90
N ILE A 164 7.68 -7.90 16.83
CA ILE A 164 6.62 -8.92 16.90
C ILE A 164 7.13 -10.19 17.59
N ASN A 165 8.37 -10.59 17.33
CA ASN A 165 8.93 -11.81 17.87
C ASN A 165 9.59 -11.65 19.26
N GLY A 166 9.44 -10.51 19.92
CA GLY A 166 10.03 -10.26 21.23
C GLY A 166 11.56 -10.33 21.22
N ALA A 167 12.18 -10.01 20.08
CA ALA A 167 13.63 -10.04 19.88
C ALA A 167 14.23 -8.64 20.01
N GLN A 168 15.45 -8.56 20.55
CA GLN A 168 16.20 -7.31 20.58
C GLN A 168 16.56 -6.87 19.15
N TRP A 169 16.35 -5.59 18.84
CA TRP A 169 16.82 -5.01 17.60
C TRP A 169 18.22 -4.41 17.77
N HIS A 170 19.20 -4.95 17.06
CA HIS A 170 20.59 -4.49 17.14
C HIS A 170 20.95 -3.44 16.07
N GLY A 171 20.11 -3.21 15.05
CA GLY A 171 20.43 -2.28 13.96
C GLY A 171 20.49 -0.79 14.36
N GLU A 172 19.72 -0.34 15.36
CA GLU A 172 19.58 1.09 15.70
C GLU A 172 20.88 1.77 16.13
N ARG A 173 21.76 1.05 16.83
CA ARG A 173 23.00 1.58 17.39
C ARG A 173 24.26 1.09 16.67
N SER A 174 24.08 0.44 15.52
CA SER A 174 25.20 -0.14 14.80
C SER A 174 25.90 0.89 13.94
N GLU A 175 27.09 1.31 14.37
CA GLU A 175 27.97 2.17 13.58
C GLU A 175 28.40 1.50 12.27
N CYS A 176 28.61 0.17 12.30
CA CYS A 176 28.94 -0.60 11.11
C CYS A 176 27.82 -0.53 10.07
N LEU A 177 26.57 -0.79 10.48
CA LEU A 177 25.42 -0.73 9.59
C LEU A 177 25.25 0.67 8.99
N ARG A 178 25.42 1.71 9.80
CA ARG A 178 25.36 3.12 9.36
C ARG A 178 26.41 3.44 8.29
N HIS A 179 27.64 2.96 8.47
CA HIS A 179 28.70 3.11 7.47
C HIS A 179 28.40 2.32 6.19
N VAL A 180 27.83 1.11 6.32
CA VAL A 180 27.41 0.30 5.16
C VAL A 180 26.30 0.99 4.38
N GLN A 181 25.25 1.50 5.03
CA GLN A 181 24.16 2.24 4.36
C GLN A 181 24.71 3.46 3.60
N ARG A 182 25.66 4.20 4.19
CA ARG A 182 26.33 5.32 3.52
C ARG A 182 27.16 4.86 2.31
N GLY A 183 27.88 3.74 2.45
CA GLY A 183 28.60 3.12 1.34
C GLY A 183 27.66 2.71 0.21
N LEU A 184 26.53 2.07 0.54
CA LEU A 184 25.49 1.68 -0.41
C LEU A 184 24.95 2.89 -1.17
N HIS A 185 24.66 4.01 -0.49
CA HIS A 185 24.24 5.24 -1.16
C HIS A 185 25.25 5.73 -2.20
N HIS A 186 26.56 5.63 -1.91
CA HIS A 186 27.60 6.04 -2.86
C HIS A 186 27.80 5.03 -4.01
N LEU A 187 27.49 3.76 -3.78
CA LEU A 187 27.65 2.68 -4.76
C LEU A 187 26.40 2.46 -5.62
N ALA A 188 25.25 3.03 -5.24
CA ALA A 188 24.02 2.92 -5.99
C ALA A 188 24.20 3.52 -7.42
N PRO A 189 23.95 2.74 -8.49
CA PRO A 189 23.94 3.26 -9.84
C PRO A 189 23.04 4.51 -9.95
N PRO A 190 23.40 5.49 -10.82
CA PRO A 190 22.58 6.68 -11.05
C PRO A 190 21.11 6.35 -11.36
N ASN A 191 20.86 5.21 -12.02
CA ASN A 191 19.51 4.78 -12.41
C ASN A 191 18.70 4.18 -11.25
N LEU A 192 19.33 3.70 -10.16
CA LEU A 192 18.61 3.13 -9.01
C LEU A 192 18.12 4.21 -8.05
N ASN A 193 18.86 5.30 -7.96
CA ASN A 193 18.36 6.53 -7.37
C ASN A 193 17.55 7.23 -8.45
N SER A 194 16.35 6.69 -8.75
CA SER A 194 15.46 7.20 -9.80
C SER A 194 15.53 8.72 -9.81
N GLU A 195 15.99 9.30 -10.92
CA GLU A 195 15.70 10.69 -11.21
C GLU A 195 14.18 10.79 -11.06
N HIS A 196 13.73 11.57 -10.08
CA HIS A 196 12.30 11.77 -9.89
C HIS A 196 11.76 12.25 -11.24
N PRO A 197 10.70 11.62 -11.78
CA PRO A 197 10.13 12.08 -13.04
C PRO A 197 9.85 13.58 -12.92
N PRO A 198 10.12 14.37 -13.98
CA PRO A 198 9.95 15.81 -13.91
C PRO A 198 8.54 16.14 -13.44
N PRO A 199 8.36 17.20 -12.63
CA PRO A 199 7.05 17.57 -12.15
C PRO A 199 6.11 17.80 -13.33
N ILE A 200 4.87 17.31 -13.22
CA ILE A 200 3.82 17.61 -14.19
C ILE A 200 3.62 19.12 -14.22
N THR A 201 3.79 19.75 -15.38
CA THR A 201 3.63 21.19 -15.54
C THR A 201 2.25 21.56 -16.06
N LEU A 202 1.93 22.86 -16.06
CA LEU A 202 0.70 23.34 -16.68
C LEU A 202 0.69 23.02 -18.18
N GLU A 203 1.83 23.09 -18.85
CA GLU A 203 2.00 22.73 -20.25
C GLU A 203 1.70 21.24 -20.48
N SER A 204 2.15 20.35 -19.60
CA SER A 204 1.79 18.92 -19.64
C SER A 204 0.28 18.72 -19.53
N LEU A 205 -0.40 19.49 -18.67
CA LEU A 205 -1.85 19.41 -18.51
C LEU A 205 -2.61 19.98 -19.72
N ILE A 206 -2.06 21.01 -20.38
CA ILE A 206 -2.60 21.55 -21.65
C ILE A 206 -2.42 20.53 -22.78
N GLN A 207 -1.25 19.91 -22.90
CA GLN A 207 -1.00 18.82 -23.85
C GLN A 207 -1.96 17.66 -23.62
N LEU A 208 -2.20 17.30 -22.35
CA LEU A 208 -3.17 16.29 -21.99
C LEU A 208 -4.58 16.66 -22.45
N TYR A 209 -5.03 17.91 -22.23
CA TYR A 209 -6.31 18.38 -22.74
C TYR A 209 -6.41 18.22 -24.26
N GLN A 210 -5.39 18.67 -24.99
CA GLN A 210 -5.39 18.65 -26.46
C GLN A 210 -5.36 17.22 -27.05
N GLY A 211 -4.76 16.26 -26.34
CA GLY A 211 -4.65 14.86 -26.78
C GLY A 211 -5.81 13.95 -26.39
N LEU A 212 -6.74 14.41 -25.56
CA LEU A 212 -7.89 13.64 -25.08
C LEU A 212 -9.14 13.92 -25.91
N ASP A 213 -9.96 12.88 -26.11
CA ASP A 213 -11.28 13.01 -26.71
C ASP A 213 -12.32 13.37 -25.64
N HIS A 214 -12.73 14.64 -25.59
CA HIS A 214 -13.71 15.13 -24.61
C HIS A 214 -15.15 14.61 -24.82
N SER A 215 -15.42 13.89 -25.90
CA SER A 215 -16.68 13.16 -26.10
C SER A 215 -16.64 11.75 -25.52
N ASN A 216 -15.44 11.21 -25.28
CA ASN A 216 -15.23 9.91 -24.70
C ASN A 216 -15.25 9.98 -23.17
N THR A 217 -16.14 9.22 -22.54
CA THR A 217 -16.35 9.20 -21.08
C THR A 217 -15.09 8.81 -20.30
N PHE A 218 -14.26 7.88 -20.81
CA PHE A 218 -12.98 7.50 -20.21
C PHE A 218 -12.01 8.68 -20.20
N ASP A 219 -11.84 9.34 -21.35
CA ASP A 219 -10.94 10.50 -21.48
C ASP A 219 -11.42 11.70 -20.65
N THR A 220 -12.74 11.91 -20.51
CA THR A 220 -13.26 12.94 -19.60
C THR A 220 -12.95 12.64 -18.13
N ALA A 221 -12.98 11.37 -17.72
CA ALA A 221 -12.61 10.94 -16.38
C ALA A 221 -11.10 11.16 -16.13
N VAL A 222 -10.25 10.75 -17.08
CA VAL A 222 -8.79 10.99 -17.04
C VAL A 222 -8.50 12.48 -16.89
N PHE A 223 -9.10 13.32 -17.73
CA PHE A 223 -8.86 14.76 -17.67
C PHE A 223 -9.32 15.37 -16.35
N SER A 224 -10.47 14.95 -15.82
CA SER A 224 -10.98 15.41 -14.54
C SER A 224 -10.05 15.05 -13.39
N ILE A 225 -9.53 13.82 -13.35
CA ILE A 225 -8.58 13.38 -12.31
C ILE A 225 -7.30 14.21 -12.40
N ALA A 226 -6.73 14.37 -13.60
CA ALA A 226 -5.50 15.13 -13.79
C ALA A 226 -5.63 16.59 -13.33
N CYS A 227 -6.77 17.24 -13.63
CA CYS A 227 -7.01 18.60 -13.17
C CYS A 227 -7.16 18.70 -11.65
N LEU A 228 -7.82 17.74 -11.00
CA LEU A 228 -7.96 17.72 -9.54
C LEU A 228 -6.61 17.48 -8.86
N VAL A 229 -5.83 16.50 -9.32
CA VAL A 229 -4.48 16.24 -8.80
C VAL A 229 -3.62 17.50 -8.90
N PHE A 230 -3.59 18.15 -10.07
CA PHE A 230 -2.75 19.32 -10.31
C PHE A 230 -3.20 20.56 -9.52
N TRP A 231 -4.49 20.91 -9.55
CA TRP A 231 -4.97 22.19 -9.00
C TRP A 231 -5.45 22.13 -7.56
N CYS A 232 -5.93 20.97 -7.12
CA CYS A 232 -6.43 20.77 -5.75
C CYS A 232 -5.39 20.13 -4.84
N GLY A 233 -4.23 19.72 -5.37
CA GLY A 233 -3.15 19.12 -4.59
C GLY A 233 -3.51 17.76 -4.00
N CYS A 234 -4.44 17.04 -4.65
CA CYS A 234 -4.86 15.71 -4.24
C CYS A 234 -3.78 14.69 -4.59
N ARG A 235 -3.70 13.59 -3.83
CA ARG A 235 -2.93 12.44 -4.29
C ARG A 235 -3.75 11.67 -5.32
N MET A 236 -3.09 11.15 -6.36
CA MET A 236 -3.78 10.40 -7.41
C MET A 236 -4.49 9.17 -6.82
N GLU A 237 -3.85 8.46 -5.91
CA GLU A 237 -4.40 7.27 -5.24
C GLU A 237 -5.68 7.55 -4.43
N GLU A 238 -6.01 8.81 -4.14
CA GLU A 238 -7.26 9.21 -3.48
C GLU A 238 -8.45 9.25 -4.46
N LEU A 239 -8.19 9.30 -5.77
CA LEU A 239 -9.19 9.48 -6.83
C LEU A 239 -9.35 8.27 -7.75
N VAL A 240 -8.34 7.40 -7.84
CA VAL A 240 -8.35 6.17 -8.67
C VAL A 240 -8.41 4.91 -7.81
N ILE A 241 -8.76 3.78 -8.41
CA ILE A 241 -8.72 2.46 -7.76
C ILE A 241 -7.37 1.79 -8.08
N PRO A 242 -6.69 1.13 -7.12
CA PRO A 242 -5.40 0.49 -7.37
C PRO A 242 -5.42 -0.52 -8.53
N ALA A 243 -6.47 -1.34 -8.59
CA ALA A 243 -6.72 -2.29 -9.66
C ALA A 243 -8.23 -2.43 -9.92
N SER A 244 -8.61 -2.97 -11.08
CA SER A 244 -10.02 -3.05 -11.51
C SER A 244 -10.94 -3.81 -10.57
N ASP A 245 -10.41 -4.73 -9.76
CA ASP A 245 -11.11 -5.57 -8.79
C ASP A 245 -10.92 -5.12 -7.33
N SER A 246 -10.16 -4.04 -7.11
CA SER A 246 -9.76 -3.58 -5.77
C SER A 246 -10.63 -2.45 -5.21
N PHE A 247 -11.85 -2.31 -5.72
CA PHE A 247 -12.77 -1.29 -5.22
C PHE A 247 -13.28 -1.63 -3.81
N ASP A 248 -13.05 -0.69 -2.91
CA ASP A 248 -13.56 -0.69 -1.54
C ASP A 248 -14.37 0.60 -1.28
N MET A 249 -15.67 0.46 -1.03
CA MET A 249 -16.58 1.59 -0.79
C MET A 249 -16.27 2.36 0.50
N THR A 250 -15.49 1.77 1.43
CA THR A 250 -15.06 2.43 2.66
C THR A 250 -13.82 3.30 2.47
N LYS A 251 -13.03 3.05 1.42
CA LYS A 251 -11.79 3.76 1.13
C LYS A 251 -11.88 4.69 -0.08
N HIS A 252 -12.72 4.36 -1.05
CA HIS A 252 -12.81 5.11 -2.29
C HIS A 252 -14.10 5.92 -2.35
N VAL A 253 -13.96 7.17 -2.81
CA VAL A 253 -15.10 8.07 -2.98
C VAL A 253 -16.07 7.54 -4.05
N THR A 254 -17.35 7.54 -3.72
CA THR A 254 -18.42 7.03 -4.60
C THR A 254 -19.32 8.15 -5.09
N ARG A 255 -20.14 7.86 -6.09
CA ARG A 255 -21.16 8.77 -6.61
C ARG A 255 -22.32 9.04 -5.65
N SER A 256 -22.35 8.40 -4.48
CA SER A 256 -23.36 8.64 -3.44
C SER A 256 -23.29 10.04 -2.86
N ILE A 257 -22.17 10.74 -3.04
CA ILE A 257 -21.98 12.15 -2.68
C ILE A 257 -22.74 13.12 -3.60
N LEU A 258 -23.28 12.64 -4.73
CA LEU A 258 -23.99 13.49 -5.67
C LEU A 258 -25.40 13.84 -5.12
N PRO A 259 -25.89 15.09 -5.34
CA PRO A 259 -25.25 16.16 -6.10
C PRO A 259 -24.15 16.89 -5.30
N ILE A 260 -23.01 17.17 -5.95
CA ILE A 260 -21.98 18.04 -5.36
C ILE A 260 -22.48 19.49 -5.38
N VAL A 261 -22.56 20.09 -4.19
CA VAL A 261 -23.00 21.49 -4.03
C VAL A 261 -21.93 22.43 -4.59
N THR A 262 -22.35 23.37 -5.43
CA THR A 262 -21.51 24.49 -5.87
C THR A 262 -21.91 25.74 -5.10
N GLN A 263 -20.93 26.34 -4.44
CA GLN A 263 -21.04 27.64 -3.78
C GLN A 263 -20.35 28.69 -4.64
N GLU A 264 -20.78 29.94 -4.50
CA GLU A 264 -20.18 31.07 -5.20
C GLU A 264 -19.83 32.15 -4.19
N SER A 265 -18.57 32.58 -4.20
CA SER A 265 -18.08 33.70 -3.40
C SER A 265 -17.12 34.52 -4.24
N ASN A 266 -17.25 35.85 -4.21
CA ASN A 266 -16.43 36.77 -5.01
C ASN A 266 -16.39 36.43 -6.51
N ASN A 267 -17.51 36.03 -7.10
CA ASN A 267 -17.65 35.55 -8.49
C ASN A 267 -16.80 34.30 -8.83
N VAL A 268 -16.37 33.55 -7.82
CA VAL A 268 -15.65 32.29 -7.99
C VAL A 268 -16.51 31.15 -7.46
N ARG A 269 -16.83 30.22 -8.35
CA ARG A 269 -17.51 28.98 -7.99
C ARG A 269 -16.54 28.00 -7.36
N HIS A 270 -16.96 27.32 -6.32
CA HIS A 270 -16.20 26.26 -5.68
C HIS A 270 -17.11 25.16 -5.14
N SER A 271 -16.55 23.98 -4.96
CA SER A 271 -17.22 22.81 -4.41
C SER A 271 -16.27 22.08 -3.49
N THR A 272 -16.80 21.43 -2.46
CA THR A 272 -16.02 20.60 -1.55
C THR A 272 -16.45 19.15 -1.71
N LEU A 273 -15.46 18.28 -1.86
CA LEU A 273 -15.60 16.84 -2.05
C LEU A 273 -14.97 16.13 -0.85
N HIS A 274 -15.75 15.40 -0.07
CA HIS A 274 -15.19 14.55 0.98
C HIS A 274 -14.73 13.20 0.41
N ILE A 275 -13.45 12.86 0.59
CA ILE A 275 -12.91 11.52 0.34
C ILE A 275 -12.88 10.73 1.65
N PRO A 276 -13.34 9.46 1.67
CA PRO A 276 -13.59 8.75 2.92
C PRO A 276 -12.32 8.22 3.60
N TRP A 277 -11.20 8.15 2.89
CA TRP A 277 -9.94 7.64 3.43
C TRP A 277 -8.71 8.34 2.84
N THR A 278 -7.71 8.59 3.68
CA THR A 278 -6.34 8.91 3.24
C THR A 278 -5.34 8.17 4.10
N LYS A 279 -4.10 8.00 3.62
CA LYS A 279 -3.01 7.38 4.40
C LYS A 279 -2.77 8.07 5.75
N THR A 280 -2.94 9.40 5.81
CA THR A 280 -2.58 10.21 6.98
C THR A 280 -3.72 10.42 7.96
N THR A 281 -4.97 10.48 7.48
CA THR A 281 -6.16 10.72 8.32
C THR A 281 -7.00 9.46 8.55
N GLY A 282 -6.66 8.35 7.89
CA GLY A 282 -7.44 7.13 7.92
C GLY A 282 -8.89 7.40 7.51
N TYR A 283 -9.84 6.76 8.18
CA TYR A 283 -11.28 6.91 7.93
C TYR A 283 -11.89 8.25 8.37
N ASN A 284 -11.09 9.20 8.90
CA ASN A 284 -11.56 10.58 9.00
C ASN A 284 -11.62 11.26 7.62
N GLY A 285 -10.97 10.66 6.62
CA GLY A 285 -11.01 11.16 5.25
C GLY A 285 -10.33 12.53 5.12
N ALA A 286 -10.62 13.21 4.02
CA ALA A 286 -10.19 14.58 3.79
C ALA A 286 -11.17 15.31 2.86
N ASP A 287 -11.15 16.63 2.91
CA ASP A 287 -11.95 17.46 2.02
C ASP A 287 -11.09 18.02 0.90
N ILE A 288 -11.48 17.76 -0.34
CA ILE A 288 -10.90 18.32 -1.55
C ILE A 288 -11.71 19.55 -1.96
N ASN A 289 -11.06 20.72 -1.93
CA ASN A 289 -11.66 21.96 -2.38
C ASN A 289 -11.40 22.18 -3.87
N VAL A 290 -12.47 22.17 -4.65
CA VAL A 290 -12.47 22.29 -6.11
C VAL A 290 -12.90 23.70 -6.49
N THR A 291 -11.94 24.56 -6.77
CA THR A 291 -12.18 25.96 -7.13
C THR A 291 -12.18 26.14 -8.64
N SER A 292 -13.20 26.82 -9.17
CA SER A 292 -13.30 27.17 -10.57
C SER A 292 -12.22 28.17 -10.99
N ARG A 293 -11.81 28.07 -12.25
CA ARG A 293 -10.77 28.90 -12.87
C ARG A 293 -11.17 29.23 -14.30
N ASP A 294 -10.76 30.40 -14.77
CA ASP A 294 -10.92 30.79 -16.18
C ASP A 294 -9.76 30.22 -17.00
N HIS A 295 -9.76 28.90 -17.17
CA HIS A 295 -8.73 28.17 -17.92
C HIS A 295 -9.29 26.85 -18.43
N LEU A 296 -8.76 26.34 -19.56
CA LEU A 296 -9.17 25.05 -20.14
C LEU A 296 -8.92 23.85 -19.22
N THR A 297 -7.97 23.98 -18.28
CA THR A 297 -7.66 22.97 -17.25
C THR A 297 -8.40 23.20 -15.93
N CYS A 298 -9.49 23.95 -15.95
CA CYS A 298 -10.29 24.23 -14.75
C CYS A 298 -10.79 22.92 -14.10
N PRO A 299 -10.41 22.65 -12.83
CA PRO A 299 -10.78 21.39 -12.17
C PRO A 299 -12.28 21.29 -11.91
N HIS A 300 -12.94 22.42 -11.62
CA HIS A 300 -14.40 22.48 -11.45
C HIS A 300 -15.11 22.12 -12.78
N ALA A 301 -14.73 22.77 -13.89
CA ALA A 301 -15.33 22.49 -15.19
C ALA A 301 -15.08 21.03 -15.63
N ALA A 302 -13.86 20.51 -15.45
CA ALA A 302 -13.51 19.14 -15.80
C ALA A 302 -14.31 18.11 -14.99
N LEU A 303 -14.47 18.32 -13.68
CA LEU A 303 -15.27 17.45 -12.80
C LEU A 303 -16.73 17.41 -13.24
N PHE A 304 -17.37 18.55 -13.44
CA PHE A 304 -18.77 18.59 -13.84
C PHE A 304 -18.99 18.09 -15.28
N HIS A 305 -18.02 18.26 -16.18
CA HIS A 305 -18.06 17.67 -17.52
C HIS A 305 -18.04 16.13 -17.46
N HIS A 306 -17.12 15.54 -16.69
CA HIS A 306 -17.06 14.10 -16.44
C HIS A 306 -18.38 13.54 -15.88
N LEU A 307 -18.93 14.20 -14.84
CA LEU A 307 -20.18 13.77 -14.22
C LEU A 307 -21.36 13.84 -15.21
N LYS A 308 -21.40 14.88 -16.06
CA LYS A 308 -22.42 15.05 -17.10
C LYS A 308 -22.27 14.04 -18.25
N ALA A 309 -21.05 13.66 -18.61
CA ALA A 309 -20.78 12.73 -19.69
C ALA A 309 -21.24 11.29 -19.36
N SER A 310 -21.33 10.94 -18.07
CA SER A 310 -21.75 9.60 -17.62
C SER A 310 -22.90 9.65 -16.60
N PRO A 311 -24.13 10.07 -16.98
CA PRO A 311 -25.21 10.32 -16.03
C PRO A 311 -25.85 9.05 -15.43
N ASN A 312 -25.77 7.92 -16.14
CA ASN A 312 -26.47 6.68 -15.76
C ASN A 312 -25.66 5.74 -14.85
N ILE A 313 -24.49 6.18 -14.36
CA ILE A 313 -23.67 5.34 -13.48
C ILE A 313 -24.28 5.33 -12.06
N PRO A 314 -24.43 4.15 -11.43
CA PRO A 314 -25.03 4.02 -10.10
C PRO A 314 -24.31 4.81 -9.01
N SER A 315 -25.04 5.17 -7.94
CA SER A 315 -24.51 5.91 -6.79
C SER A 315 -23.42 5.16 -6.01
N HIS A 316 -23.46 3.83 -5.99
CA HIS A 316 -22.45 3.00 -5.30
C HIS A 316 -21.14 2.84 -6.10
N ALA A 317 -21.10 3.28 -7.36
CA ALA A 317 -19.89 3.21 -8.16
C ALA A 317 -18.87 4.29 -7.72
N PRO A 318 -17.56 4.06 -7.90
CA PRO A 318 -16.54 5.08 -7.72
C PRO A 318 -16.85 6.37 -8.49
N LEU A 319 -16.49 7.51 -7.92
CA LEU A 319 -16.78 8.83 -8.49
C LEU A 319 -16.29 8.97 -9.94
N PHE A 320 -15.05 8.53 -10.19
CA PHE A 320 -14.41 8.59 -11.50
C PHE A 320 -14.67 7.36 -12.39
N SER A 321 -15.78 6.66 -12.15
CA SER A 321 -16.25 5.63 -13.09
C SER A 321 -16.74 6.27 -14.38
N PHE A 322 -16.54 5.56 -15.50
CA PHE A 322 -16.88 5.99 -16.86
C PHE A 322 -17.70 4.92 -17.58
N GLN A 323 -18.45 5.32 -18.59
CA GLN A 323 -19.22 4.39 -19.43
C GLN A 323 -18.31 3.67 -20.44
N THR A 324 -18.46 2.36 -20.54
CA THR A 324 -17.73 1.51 -21.50
C THR A 324 -18.47 1.44 -22.84
N PRO A 325 -17.81 1.02 -23.95
CA PRO A 325 -18.45 0.88 -25.26
C PRO A 325 -19.63 -0.10 -25.29
N THR A 326 -19.71 -1.05 -24.35
CA THR A 326 -20.82 -2.00 -24.23
C THR A 326 -22.05 -1.40 -23.55
N GLY A 327 -21.97 -0.13 -23.11
CA GLY A 327 -23.02 0.55 -22.35
C GLY A 327 -22.96 0.29 -20.84
N ALA A 328 -22.12 -0.65 -20.38
CA ALA A 328 -21.81 -0.85 -18.96
C ALA A 328 -20.89 0.27 -18.42
N TRP A 329 -20.47 0.19 -17.16
CA TRP A 329 -19.52 1.13 -16.57
C TRP A 329 -18.31 0.41 -15.99
N ALA A 330 -17.19 1.12 -15.85
CA ALA A 330 -15.98 0.64 -15.21
C ALA A 330 -15.38 1.73 -14.32
N SER A 331 -14.68 1.32 -13.27
CA SER A 331 -13.95 2.21 -12.37
C SER A 331 -12.60 2.59 -12.98
N MET A 332 -12.14 3.82 -12.75
CA MET A 332 -10.81 4.24 -13.19
C MET A 332 -9.72 3.52 -12.37
N ALA A 333 -9.06 2.54 -12.98
CA ALA A 333 -7.89 1.91 -12.39
C ALA A 333 -6.64 2.78 -12.61
N GLU A 334 -5.73 2.79 -11.63
CA GLU A 334 -4.48 3.55 -11.66
C GLU A 334 -3.68 3.28 -12.94
N GLN A 335 -3.51 2.00 -13.29
CA GLN A 335 -2.78 1.60 -14.48
C GLN A 335 -3.38 2.19 -15.77
N TRP A 336 -4.71 2.28 -15.86
CA TRP A 336 -5.38 2.83 -17.04
C TRP A 336 -5.20 4.33 -17.16
N PHE A 337 -5.33 5.04 -16.02
CA PHE A 337 -5.07 6.47 -15.94
C PHE A 337 -3.63 6.79 -16.37
N LEU A 338 -2.64 6.15 -15.74
CA LEU A 338 -1.23 6.37 -16.05
C LEU A 338 -0.90 6.00 -17.50
N LYS A 339 -1.40 4.87 -17.99
CA LYS A 339 -1.20 4.45 -19.38
C LYS A 339 -1.76 5.48 -20.35
N ARG A 340 -2.95 6.05 -20.08
CA ARG A 340 -3.56 7.04 -20.97
C ARG A 340 -2.80 8.36 -20.96
N CYS A 341 -2.38 8.84 -19.79
CA CYS A 341 -1.55 10.04 -19.68
C CYS A 341 -0.22 9.87 -20.43
N ASN A 342 0.46 8.72 -20.23
CA ASN A 342 1.73 8.42 -20.88
C ASN A 342 1.60 8.29 -22.40
N GLN A 343 0.46 7.85 -22.94
CA GLN A 343 0.25 7.83 -24.40
C GLN A 343 0.28 9.23 -25.03
N ILE A 344 -0.03 10.28 -24.27
CA ILE A 344 -0.06 11.67 -24.75
C ILE A 344 1.25 12.38 -24.43
N TRP A 345 1.84 12.10 -23.26
CA TRP A 345 3.11 12.71 -22.83
C TRP A 345 4.35 12.03 -23.41
N SER A 346 4.25 10.78 -23.87
CA SER A 346 5.36 10.14 -24.58
C SER A 346 5.41 10.67 -26.02
N PRO A 347 6.58 11.15 -26.48
CA PRO A 347 6.75 11.67 -27.84
C PRO A 347 6.59 10.63 -28.95
#